data_AF-A0A3D2SWR8-F1
#
_entry.id   AF-A0A3D2SWR8-F1
#
_cell.length_a   1.000
_cell.length_b   1.000
_cell.length_c   1.000
_cell.angle_alpha   90.00
_cell.angle_beta   90.00
_cell.angle_gamma   90.00
#
_symmetry.space_group_name_H-M   'P 1'
#
loop_
_entity.id
_entity.type
_entity.pdbx_description
1 polymer ?
#
loop_
_entity_poly.entity_id
_entity_poly.type
_entity_poly.pdbx_seq_one_letter_code
_entity_poly.pdbx_strand_id
1 'polypeptide(L)'
;MSCFAKQTQVVPSLVALVWVWKYRPTELRSILFGYLGAGIAGVTAITLVWGFEPWRHMLIYTTGTYSIMNLGWQFLSHVAPWTPLLSVAAYSVLRGRPEARSDPVWWYWCSALVWSFSAVRSGSSSAYFLDLHMATVMLVGPVLFSAGGVLSGADQASLQIPKTRRHRLLPWILAFQVIGADIAVGTVAWINLSRVSDITEDLASICSEFPRSGPVLTEEASIAQACGRSALIHPFIMTSLSQRGLWDASDFETAVASGEISTAVIGFDPRQPVTGAHLDRWTLPVLSAFRLAPKQTAYPGGVWAVSW
;
A
#
# COMPACT_ATOMS: atom_id res chain seq x y z
N MET A 1 8.77 7.84 9.05
CA MET A 1 7.66 7.82 10.04
C MET A 1 6.41 7.06 9.58
N SER A 2 6.29 6.67 8.31
CA SER A 2 5.17 5.89 7.75
C SER A 2 5.05 4.45 8.26
N CYS A 3 5.99 3.97 9.09
CA CYS A 3 6.00 2.61 9.63
C CYS A 3 5.19 2.43 10.94
N PHE A 4 4.71 3.50 11.59
CA PHE A 4 4.08 3.40 12.93
C PHE A 4 2.58 3.74 12.97
N ALA A 5 1.98 4.08 11.82
CA ALA A 5 0.59 4.55 11.79
C ALA A 5 -0.18 4.08 10.54
N LYS A 6 0.10 2.87 10.05
CA LYS A 6 -0.72 2.27 9.01
C LYS A 6 -1.80 1.39 9.62
N GLN A 7 -3.00 1.46 9.05
CA GLN A 7 -4.20 0.70 9.42
C GLN A 7 -3.93 -0.82 9.56
N THR A 8 -2.87 -1.33 8.93
CA THR A 8 -2.43 -2.72 8.99
C THR A 8 -1.97 -3.16 10.39
N GLN A 9 -1.42 -2.26 11.21
CA GLN A 9 -0.94 -2.59 12.57
C GLN A 9 -2.06 -2.91 13.58
N VAL A 10 -3.31 -2.61 13.24
CA VAL A 10 -4.47 -2.96 14.06
C VAL A 10 -4.64 -4.48 14.11
N VAL A 11 -4.37 -5.19 13.01
CA VAL A 11 -4.60 -6.63 12.91
C VAL A 11 -3.65 -7.45 13.79
N PRO A 12 -2.32 -7.30 13.72
CA PRO A 12 -1.41 -7.99 14.65
C PRO A 12 -1.79 -7.75 16.12
N SER A 13 -2.18 -6.51 16.46
CA SER A 13 -2.53 -6.11 17.82
C SER A 13 -3.83 -6.78 18.30
N LEU A 14 -4.89 -6.76 17.49
CA LEU A 14 -6.16 -7.43 17.82
C LEU A 14 -5.98 -8.93 17.94
N VAL A 15 -5.22 -9.53 17.02
CA VAL A 15 -4.94 -10.97 17.01
C VAL A 15 -4.16 -11.38 18.25
N ALA A 16 -3.13 -10.62 18.63
CA ALA A 16 -2.39 -10.85 19.85
C ALA A 16 -3.30 -10.78 21.08
N LEU A 17 -4.16 -9.77 21.18
CA LEU A 17 -5.09 -9.63 22.31
C LEU A 17 -6.10 -10.78 22.38
N VAL A 18 -6.69 -11.19 21.25
CA VAL A 18 -7.63 -12.32 21.20
C VAL A 18 -6.93 -13.64 21.55
N TRP A 19 -5.72 -13.84 21.05
CA TRP A 19 -4.92 -15.03 21.35
C TRP A 19 -4.55 -15.09 22.83
N VAL A 20 -4.06 -13.98 23.41
CA VAL A 20 -3.73 -13.87 24.84
C VAL A 20 -4.97 -14.10 25.69
N TRP A 21 -6.11 -13.50 25.34
CA TRP A 21 -7.35 -13.73 26.08
C TRP A 21 -7.73 -15.21 26.12
N LYS A 22 -7.54 -15.93 25.00
CA LYS A 22 -7.89 -17.35 24.90
C LYS A 22 -6.89 -18.29 25.59
N TYR A 23 -5.59 -18.04 25.48
CA TYR A 23 -4.54 -18.98 25.89
C TYR A 23 -3.68 -18.51 27.06
N ARG A 24 -3.68 -17.21 27.38
CA ARG A 24 -2.88 -16.56 28.44
C ARG A 24 -3.70 -15.52 29.24
N PRO A 25 -4.88 -15.87 29.79
CA PRO A 25 -5.80 -14.89 30.38
C PRO A 25 -5.23 -14.16 31.61
N THR A 26 -4.27 -14.77 32.31
CA THR A 26 -3.58 -14.16 33.46
C THR A 26 -2.68 -12.99 33.05
N GLU A 27 -2.10 -13.03 31.85
CA GLU A 27 -1.21 -12.00 31.31
C GLU A 27 -1.99 -10.88 30.59
N LEU A 28 -3.26 -11.12 30.25
CA LEU A 28 -4.11 -10.21 29.48
C LEU A 28 -4.16 -8.80 30.05
N ARG A 29 -4.28 -8.66 31.38
CA ARG A 29 -4.35 -7.34 32.00
C ARG A 29 -3.09 -6.52 31.73
N SER A 30 -1.91 -7.11 31.96
CA SER A 30 -0.63 -6.43 31.74
C SER A 30 -0.45 -6.05 30.27
N ILE A 31 -0.79 -6.97 29.36
CA ILE A 31 -0.68 -6.74 27.91
C ILE A 31 -1.65 -5.64 27.47
N LEU A 32 -2.90 -5.67 27.95
CA LEU A 32 -3.90 -4.65 27.66
C LEU A 32 -3.46 -3.27 28.17
N PHE A 33 -2.93 -3.19 29.40
CA PHE A 33 -2.38 -1.93 29.93
C PHE A 33 -1.22 -1.41 29.07
N GLY A 34 -0.31 -2.28 28.62
CA GLY A 34 0.77 -1.90 27.71
C GLY A 34 0.26 -1.36 26.38
N TYR A 35 -0.68 -2.07 25.74
CA TYR A 35 -1.29 -1.64 24.48
C TYR A 35 -2.06 -0.33 24.60
N LEU A 36 -2.90 -0.19 25.64
CA LEU A 36 -3.66 1.04 25.88
C LEU A 36 -2.74 2.20 26.21
N GLY A 37 -1.72 1.99 27.05
CA GLY A 37 -0.74 3.00 27.41
C GLY A 37 0.02 3.53 26.19
N ALA A 38 0.56 2.62 25.37
CA ALA A 38 1.24 2.98 24.12
C ALA A 38 0.29 3.65 23.12
N GLY A 39 -0.95 3.16 23.00
CA GLY A 39 -1.98 3.74 22.15
C GLY A 39 -2.36 5.16 22.56
N ILE A 40 -2.65 5.39 23.84
CA ILE A 40 -2.98 6.72 24.38
C ILE A 40 -1.80 7.68 24.23
N ALA A 41 -0.58 7.23 24.54
CA ALA A 41 0.62 8.04 24.37
C ALA A 41 0.83 8.43 22.90
N GLY A 42 0.67 7.48 21.97
CA GLY A 42 0.77 7.73 20.53
C GLY A 42 -0.31 8.69 20.02
N VAL A 43 -1.58 8.47 20.39
CA VAL A 43 -2.71 9.34 20.04
C VAL A 43 -2.47 10.76 20.57
N THR A 44 -2.04 10.88 21.82
CA THR A 44 -1.77 12.18 22.45
C THR A 44 -0.62 12.89 21.75
N ALA A 45 0.50 12.21 21.49
CA ALA A 45 1.63 12.77 20.79
C ALA A 45 1.25 13.25 19.37
N ILE A 46 0.50 12.44 18.61
CA ILE A 46 0.05 12.82 17.28
C ILE A 46 -0.84 14.06 17.32
N THR A 47 -1.80 14.07 18.25
CA THR A 47 -2.76 15.18 18.37
C THR A 47 -2.09 16.47 18.84
N LEU A 48 -1.10 16.39 19.73
CA LEU A 48 -0.36 17.56 20.20
C LEU A 48 0.53 18.17 19.12
N VAL A 49 1.16 17.35 18.27
CA VAL A 49 2.11 17.84 17.26
C VAL A 49 1.39 18.33 15.99
N TRP A 50 0.34 17.62 15.55
CA TRP A 50 -0.29 17.85 14.24
C TRP A 50 -1.79 18.18 14.33
N GLY A 51 -2.36 18.29 15.52
CA GLY A 51 -3.78 18.57 15.72
C GLY A 51 -4.68 17.42 15.24
N PHE A 52 -5.86 17.75 14.73
CA PHE A 52 -6.86 16.76 14.32
C PHE A 52 -6.77 16.31 12.86
N GLU A 53 -5.95 16.97 12.05
CA GLU A 53 -5.88 16.70 10.61
C GLU A 53 -5.38 15.30 10.26
N PRO A 54 -4.39 14.70 10.97
CA PRO A 54 -4.02 13.30 10.74
C PRO A 54 -5.18 12.33 10.95
N TRP A 55 -6.05 12.59 11.94
CA TRP A 55 -7.21 11.74 12.21
C TRP A 55 -8.25 11.84 11.09
N ARG A 56 -8.51 13.06 10.59
CA ARG A 56 -9.37 13.24 9.41
C ARG A 56 -8.79 12.55 8.19
N HIS A 57 -7.47 12.63 7.99
CA HIS A 57 -6.81 11.91 6.92
C HIS A 57 -7.01 10.39 7.04
N MET A 58 -6.78 9.82 8.22
CA MET A 58 -6.90 8.37 8.45
C MET A 58 -8.34 7.84 8.44
N LEU A 59 -9.33 8.63 8.87
CA LEU A 59 -10.70 8.17 9.09
C LEU A 59 -11.71 8.67 8.05
N ILE A 60 -11.44 9.80 7.40
CA ILE A 60 -12.39 10.45 6.47
C ILE A 60 -11.81 10.50 5.06
N TYR A 61 -10.57 10.96 4.89
CA TYR A 61 -10.02 11.20 3.56
C TYR A 61 -9.52 9.92 2.87
N THR A 62 -9.10 8.92 3.65
CA THR A 62 -8.55 7.65 3.14
C THR A 62 -9.53 6.49 3.16
N THR A 63 -10.78 6.72 3.58
CA THR A 63 -11.87 5.76 3.36
C THR A 63 -12.24 5.78 1.87
N GLY A 64 -11.52 4.96 1.10
CA GLY A 64 -11.67 4.87 -0.35
C GLY A 64 -12.95 4.19 -0.81
N THR A 65 -13.21 4.26 -2.11
CA THR A 65 -14.24 3.50 -2.81
C THR A 65 -13.81 2.04 -2.99
N TYR A 66 -14.75 1.12 -3.21
CA TYR A 66 -14.48 -0.31 -3.34
C TYR A 66 -14.37 -0.70 -4.81
N SER A 67 -13.31 -1.43 -5.18
CA SER A 67 -13.08 -1.90 -6.55
C SER A 67 -12.59 -3.35 -6.57
N ILE A 68 -13.44 -4.26 -7.08
CA ILE A 68 -13.08 -5.68 -7.28
C ILE A 68 -11.94 -5.80 -8.30
N MET A 69 -11.91 -4.93 -9.31
CA MET A 69 -10.83 -4.91 -10.29
C MET A 69 -9.50 -4.52 -9.63
N ASN A 70 -9.50 -3.54 -8.72
CA ASN A 70 -8.31 -3.22 -7.93
C ASN A 70 -7.90 -4.41 -7.05
N LEU A 71 -8.85 -5.09 -6.38
CA LEU A 71 -8.54 -6.30 -5.62
C LEU A 71 -7.83 -7.36 -6.47
N GLY A 72 -8.35 -7.61 -7.69
CA GLY A 72 -7.75 -8.54 -8.64
C GLY A 72 -6.31 -8.18 -9.00
N TRP A 73 -6.07 -6.91 -9.33
CA TRP A 73 -4.71 -6.41 -9.62
C TRP A 73 -3.79 -6.52 -8.41
N GLN A 74 -4.25 -6.15 -7.22
CA GLN A 74 -3.46 -6.24 -5.99
C GLN A 74 -3.09 -7.69 -5.65
N PHE A 75 -4.02 -8.63 -5.81
CA PHE A 75 -3.73 -10.06 -5.67
C PHE A 75 -2.74 -10.55 -6.73
N LEU A 76 -2.91 -10.14 -7.99
CA LEU A 76 -1.98 -10.52 -9.05
C LEU A 76 -0.57 -9.97 -8.76
N SER A 77 -0.45 -8.75 -8.26
CA SER A 77 0.83 -8.11 -7.97
C SER A 77 1.50 -8.62 -6.69
N HIS A 78 0.73 -9.00 -5.67
CA HIS A 78 1.28 -9.30 -4.33
C HIS A 78 1.09 -10.73 -3.85
N VAL A 79 0.09 -11.45 -4.36
CA VAL A 79 -0.17 -12.86 -4.01
C VAL A 79 0.42 -13.79 -5.07
N ALA A 80 0.25 -13.48 -6.37
CA ALA A 80 0.71 -14.38 -7.43
C ALA A 80 2.21 -14.68 -7.37
N PRO A 81 3.12 -13.71 -7.14
CA PRO A 81 4.56 -13.99 -6.99
C PRO A 81 4.87 -14.83 -5.75
N TRP A 82 3.98 -14.84 -4.75
CA TRP A 82 4.13 -15.56 -3.49
C TRP A 82 3.41 -16.91 -3.46
N THR A 83 2.77 -17.31 -4.57
CA THR A 83 1.91 -18.50 -4.63
C THR A 83 2.59 -19.77 -4.10
N PRO A 84 3.85 -20.11 -4.43
CA PRO A 84 4.46 -21.33 -3.91
C PRO A 84 4.63 -21.30 -2.38
N LEU A 85 5.16 -20.20 -1.82
CA LEU A 85 5.30 -20.02 -0.37
C LEU A 85 3.94 -20.00 0.35
N LEU A 86 2.96 -19.27 -0.19
CA LEU A 86 1.61 -19.22 0.34
C LEU A 86 0.92 -20.59 0.30
N SER A 87 1.18 -21.39 -0.74
CA SER A 87 0.65 -22.75 -0.86
C SER A 87 1.23 -23.67 0.21
N VAL A 88 2.53 -23.54 0.53
CA VAL A 88 3.17 -24.32 1.61
C VAL A 88 2.62 -23.89 2.98
N ALA A 89 2.46 -22.58 3.21
CA ALA A 89 1.84 -22.05 4.44
C ALA A 89 0.39 -22.54 4.58
N ALA A 90 -0.42 -22.41 3.54
CA ALA A 90 -1.81 -22.87 3.52
C ALA A 90 -1.90 -24.38 3.76
N TYR A 91 -1.02 -25.17 3.14
CA TYR A 91 -0.96 -26.62 3.37
C TYR A 91 -0.64 -26.95 4.84
N SER A 92 0.32 -26.25 5.46
CA SER A 92 0.65 -26.40 6.87
C SER A 92 -0.56 -26.05 7.76
N VAL A 93 -1.21 -24.92 7.50
CA VAL A 93 -2.38 -24.43 8.25
C VAL A 93 -3.58 -25.38 8.14
N LEU A 94 -3.88 -25.87 6.94
CA LEU A 94 -5.03 -26.74 6.68
C LEU A 94 -4.83 -28.17 7.22
N ARG A 95 -3.58 -28.64 7.29
CA ARG A 95 -3.23 -29.98 7.81
C ARG A 95 -2.93 -29.99 9.31
N GLY A 96 -2.86 -28.82 9.94
CA GLY A 96 -2.45 -28.65 11.33
C GLY A 96 -3.30 -29.45 12.33
N ARG A 97 -2.63 -30.01 13.34
CA ARG A 97 -3.26 -30.68 14.50
C ARG A 97 -3.93 -29.64 15.42
N PRO A 98 -4.82 -30.06 16.34
CA PRO A 98 -5.47 -29.15 17.30
C PRO A 98 -4.49 -28.26 18.09
N GLU A 99 -3.29 -28.77 18.41
CA GLU A 99 -2.21 -28.05 19.11
C GLU A 99 -1.63 -26.88 18.28
N ALA A 100 -1.69 -26.94 16.95
CA ALA A 100 -1.29 -25.82 16.09
C ALA A 100 -2.26 -24.63 16.19
N ARG A 101 -3.49 -24.83 16.69
CA ARG A 101 -4.45 -23.73 16.92
C ARG A 101 -4.09 -22.87 18.12
N SER A 102 -3.17 -23.30 18.99
CA SER A 102 -2.58 -22.45 20.02
C SER A 102 -1.33 -21.72 19.55
N ASP A 103 -0.83 -21.95 18.35
CA ASP A 103 0.31 -21.22 17.81
C ASP A 103 -0.10 -19.77 17.43
N PRO A 104 0.53 -18.73 17.99
CA PRO A 104 0.24 -17.35 17.62
C PRO A 104 0.52 -17.04 16.14
N VAL A 105 1.49 -17.73 15.52
CA VAL A 105 1.81 -17.53 14.10
C VAL A 105 0.68 -18.00 13.19
N TRP A 106 -0.01 -19.09 13.57
CA TRP A 106 -1.21 -19.57 12.87
C TRP A 106 -2.31 -18.50 12.86
N TRP A 107 -2.60 -17.91 14.02
CA TRP A 107 -3.61 -16.85 14.16
C TRP A 107 -3.23 -15.61 13.37
N TYR A 108 -1.95 -15.24 13.40
CA TYR A 108 -1.43 -14.11 12.66
C TYR A 108 -1.59 -14.30 11.15
N TRP A 109 -1.23 -15.47 10.62
CA TRP A 109 -1.37 -15.77 9.18
C TRP A 109 -2.82 -15.77 8.72
N CYS A 110 -3.73 -16.44 9.44
CA CYS A 110 -5.15 -16.45 9.08
C CYS A 110 -5.75 -15.05 9.06
N SER A 111 -5.38 -14.22 10.04
CA SER A 111 -5.90 -12.86 10.15
C SER A 111 -5.30 -11.92 9.13
N ALA A 112 -4.01 -12.06 8.82
CA ALA A 112 -3.36 -11.32 7.75
C ALA A 112 -3.94 -11.69 6.37
N LEU A 113 -4.30 -12.97 6.16
CA LEU A 113 -5.00 -13.42 4.96
C LEU A 113 -6.37 -12.73 4.83
N VAL A 114 -7.18 -12.75 5.89
CA VAL A 114 -8.49 -12.06 5.89
C VAL A 114 -8.31 -10.56 5.67
N TRP A 115 -7.32 -9.94 6.33
CA TRP A 115 -7.08 -8.51 6.22
C TRP A 115 -6.60 -8.09 4.84
N SER A 116 -5.88 -8.95 4.12
CA SER A 116 -5.42 -8.65 2.76
C SER A 116 -6.58 -8.35 1.79
N PHE A 117 -7.78 -8.89 2.04
CA PHE A 117 -8.99 -8.52 1.29
C PHE A 117 -9.40 -7.05 1.47
N SER A 118 -8.95 -6.37 2.52
CA SER A 118 -9.14 -4.91 2.67
C SER A 118 -8.46 -4.09 1.57
N ALA A 119 -7.52 -4.70 0.83
CA ALA A 119 -6.94 -4.11 -0.39
C ALA A 119 -7.96 -3.96 -1.54
N VAL A 120 -9.23 -4.37 -1.35
CA VAL A 120 -10.32 -4.07 -2.30
C VAL A 120 -10.57 -2.56 -2.46
N ARG A 121 -10.14 -1.75 -1.49
CA ARG A 121 -10.31 -0.30 -1.55
C ARG A 121 -9.42 0.31 -2.63
N SER A 122 -9.99 1.12 -3.51
CA SER A 122 -9.24 1.89 -4.51
C SER A 122 -8.17 2.74 -3.83
N GLY A 123 -6.98 2.82 -4.43
CA GLY A 123 -5.81 3.46 -3.83
C GLY A 123 -5.12 2.66 -2.71
N SER A 124 -5.52 1.40 -2.48
CA SER A 124 -4.78 0.49 -1.59
C SER A 124 -3.34 0.31 -2.04
N SER A 125 -2.41 0.18 -1.08
CA SER A 125 -1.00 -0.05 -1.36
C SER A 125 -0.55 -1.46 -0.96
N SER A 126 0.65 -1.85 -1.40
CA SER A 126 1.32 -3.11 -1.02
C SER A 126 1.39 -3.39 0.49
N ALA A 127 1.19 -2.37 1.34
CA ALA A 127 1.27 -2.50 2.78
C ALA A 127 0.22 -3.47 3.36
N TYR A 128 -0.94 -3.63 2.71
CA TYR A 128 -1.97 -4.59 3.15
C TYR A 128 -1.53 -6.06 3.01
N PHE A 129 -0.47 -6.34 2.24
CA PHE A 129 0.07 -7.68 2.05
C PHE A 129 1.34 -7.95 2.85
N LEU A 130 1.98 -6.91 3.42
CA LEU A 130 3.21 -7.07 4.20
C LEU A 130 3.03 -8.05 5.37
N ASP A 131 1.93 -7.93 6.11
CA ASP A 131 1.64 -8.82 7.23
C ASP A 131 1.44 -10.27 6.76
N LEU A 132 0.80 -10.46 5.60
CA LEU A 132 0.61 -11.78 5.00
C LEU A 132 1.94 -12.39 4.56
N HIS A 133 2.82 -11.61 3.94
CA HIS A 133 4.16 -12.03 3.54
C HIS A 133 5.00 -12.39 4.77
N MET A 134 5.02 -11.53 5.80
CA MET A 134 5.74 -11.79 7.05
C MET A 134 5.24 -13.05 7.75
N ALA A 135 3.92 -13.21 7.90
CA ALA A 135 3.34 -14.40 8.50
C ALA A 135 3.67 -15.67 7.71
N THR A 136 3.70 -15.59 6.37
CA THR A 136 4.07 -16.70 5.49
C THR A 136 5.53 -17.10 5.69
N VAL A 137 6.44 -16.13 5.79
CA VAL A 137 7.86 -16.38 6.09
C VAL A 137 8.03 -16.99 7.49
N MET A 138 7.29 -16.52 8.49
CA MET A 138 7.33 -17.09 9.85
C MET A 138 6.86 -18.55 9.90
N LEU A 139 5.84 -18.92 9.11
CA LEU A 139 5.37 -20.32 9.03
C LEU A 139 6.31 -21.22 8.23
N VAL A 140 6.80 -20.73 7.08
CA VAL A 140 7.50 -21.57 6.10
C VAL A 140 9.01 -21.56 6.30
N GLY A 141 9.59 -20.47 6.81
CA GLY A 141 11.02 -20.30 7.03
C GLY A 141 11.64 -21.43 7.87
N PRO A 142 11.11 -21.73 9.07
CA PRO A 142 11.61 -22.84 9.88
C PRO A 142 11.62 -24.17 9.12
N VAL A 143 10.59 -24.47 8.33
CA VAL A 143 10.45 -25.71 7.54
C VAL A 143 11.48 -25.82 6.43
N LEU A 144 11.78 -24.71 5.77
CA LEU A 144 12.73 -24.66 4.65
C LEU A 144 14.19 -24.72 5.12
N PHE A 145 14.49 -24.10 6.26
CA PHE A 145 15.86 -23.92 6.75
C PHE A 145 16.25 -24.85 7.90
N SER A 146 15.35 -25.71 8.41
CA SER A 146 15.65 -26.71 9.45
C SER A 146 16.56 -27.87 9.01
N ALA A 147 17.37 -27.69 7.97
CA ALA A 147 18.29 -28.71 7.45
C ALA A 147 19.54 -28.96 8.34
N GLY A 148 19.68 -28.30 9.50
CA GLY A 148 20.70 -28.59 10.50
C GLY A 148 20.07 -28.51 11.89
N GLY A 149 19.99 -29.64 12.60
CA GLY A 149 19.15 -29.78 13.79
C GLY A 149 19.47 -28.83 14.93
N VAL A 150 18.53 -27.96 15.30
CA VAL A 150 18.42 -27.33 16.64
C VAL A 150 16.95 -26.94 16.93
N LEU A 151 15.98 -27.86 16.79
CA LEU A 151 14.64 -27.66 17.35
C LEU A 151 14.17 -28.95 18.04
N SER A 152 13.82 -28.82 19.32
CA SER A 152 13.35 -29.89 20.20
C SER A 152 12.09 -30.56 19.63
N GLY A 153 12.01 -31.89 19.77
CA GLY A 153 11.13 -32.82 19.05
C GLY A 153 9.61 -32.64 19.13
N ALA A 154 9.08 -31.55 19.69
CA ALA A 154 7.66 -31.19 19.57
C ALA A 154 7.36 -30.41 18.27
N ASP A 155 8.27 -29.53 17.83
CA ASP A 155 8.08 -28.70 16.61
C ASP A 155 8.34 -29.47 15.31
N GLN A 156 9.04 -30.59 15.39
CA GLN A 156 9.34 -31.44 14.23
C GLN A 156 8.14 -32.30 13.79
N ALA A 157 7.18 -32.57 14.67
CA ALA A 157 6.05 -33.45 14.40
C ALA A 157 4.89 -32.75 13.66
N SER A 158 4.77 -31.43 13.78
CA SER A 158 3.71 -30.64 13.13
C SER A 158 3.98 -30.39 11.65
N LEU A 159 5.22 -30.59 11.18
CA LEU A 159 5.68 -30.19 9.85
C LEU A 159 6.48 -31.29 9.11
N GLN A 160 6.30 -32.56 9.47
CA GLN A 160 6.72 -33.67 8.59
C GLN A 160 5.85 -33.70 7.33
N ILE A 161 6.25 -32.90 6.34
CA ILE A 161 5.78 -33.05 4.96
C ILE A 161 6.25 -34.44 4.51
N PRO A 162 5.34 -35.35 4.10
CA PRO A 162 5.72 -36.70 3.70
C PRO A 162 6.75 -36.61 2.58
N LYS A 163 7.90 -37.28 2.77
CA LYS A 163 9.01 -37.38 1.81
C LYS A 163 8.56 -38.12 0.54
N THR A 164 7.76 -37.46 -0.27
CA THR A 164 7.40 -37.91 -1.62
C THR A 164 8.37 -37.27 -2.61
N ARG A 165 8.56 -37.91 -3.77
CA ARG A 165 9.50 -37.52 -4.86
C ARG A 165 9.46 -36.02 -5.24
N ARG A 166 8.36 -35.31 -4.96
CA ARG A 166 8.16 -33.86 -5.12
C ARG A 166 9.11 -32.97 -4.29
N HIS A 167 9.74 -33.49 -3.23
CA HIS A 167 10.62 -32.71 -2.34
C HIS A 167 11.94 -32.26 -2.99
N ARG A 168 12.40 -32.90 -4.08
CA ARG A 168 13.65 -32.50 -4.75
C ARG A 168 13.53 -31.22 -5.57
N LEU A 169 12.35 -30.92 -6.08
CA LEU A 169 12.10 -29.74 -6.93
C LEU A 169 11.69 -28.51 -6.12
N LEU A 170 11.16 -28.70 -4.91
CA LEU A 170 10.68 -27.60 -4.07
C LEU A 170 11.75 -26.53 -3.77
N PRO A 171 13.00 -26.87 -3.38
CA PRO A 171 14.04 -25.86 -3.17
C PRO A 171 14.35 -25.07 -4.44
N TRP A 172 14.35 -25.73 -5.61
CA TRP A 172 14.56 -25.07 -6.90
C TRP A 172 13.40 -24.13 -7.25
N ILE A 173 12.15 -24.56 -7.07
CA ILE A 173 10.96 -23.72 -7.29
C ILE A 173 11.04 -22.46 -6.43
N LEU A 174 11.41 -22.61 -5.16
CA LEU A 174 11.54 -21.49 -4.23
C LEU A 174 12.72 -20.58 -4.60
N ALA A 175 13.86 -21.15 -4.99
CA ALA A 175 15.01 -20.36 -5.47
C ALA A 175 14.65 -19.56 -6.72
N PHE A 176 14.00 -20.18 -7.71
CA PHE A 176 13.52 -19.50 -8.92
C PHE A 176 12.48 -18.42 -8.60
N GLN A 177 11.59 -18.66 -7.64
CA GLN A 177 10.62 -17.66 -7.19
C GLN A 177 11.32 -16.44 -6.60
N VAL A 178 12.30 -16.63 -5.70
CA VAL A 178 13.03 -15.52 -5.07
C VAL A 178 13.83 -14.75 -6.11
N ILE A 179 14.61 -15.44 -6.95
CA ILE A 179 15.39 -14.81 -8.03
C ILE A 179 14.49 -14.05 -8.99
N GLY A 180 13.38 -14.66 -9.42
CA GLY A 180 12.41 -14.01 -10.31
C GLY A 180 11.76 -12.78 -9.69
N ALA A 181 11.42 -12.85 -8.39
CA ALA A 181 10.88 -11.72 -7.65
C ALA A 181 11.91 -10.59 -7.52
N ASP A 182 13.17 -10.91 -7.20
CA ASP A 182 14.25 -9.92 -7.07
C ASP A 182 14.55 -9.23 -8.41
N ILE A 183 14.56 -9.99 -9.52
CA ILE A 183 14.72 -9.41 -10.87
C ILE A 183 13.54 -8.48 -11.20
N ALA A 184 12.30 -8.90 -10.92
CA ALA A 184 11.13 -8.09 -11.16
C ALA A 184 11.14 -6.79 -10.33
N VAL A 185 11.42 -6.89 -9.03
CA VAL A 185 11.56 -5.73 -8.13
C VAL A 185 12.70 -4.83 -8.59
N GLY A 186 13.87 -5.40 -8.91
CA GLY A 186 15.02 -4.65 -9.42
C GLY A 186 14.70 -3.90 -10.72
N THR A 187 13.94 -4.52 -11.62
CA THR A 187 13.49 -3.90 -12.88
C THR A 187 12.54 -2.73 -12.62
N VAL A 188 11.53 -2.93 -11.77
CA VAL A 188 10.58 -1.87 -11.40
C VAL A 188 11.29 -0.73 -10.66
N ALA A 189 12.20 -1.06 -9.74
CA ALA A 189 13.00 -0.07 -9.02
C ALA A 189 13.88 0.73 -9.98
N TRP A 190 14.54 0.07 -10.94
CA TRP A 190 15.33 0.72 -11.98
C TRP A 190 14.50 1.69 -12.82
N ILE A 191 13.32 1.27 -13.30
CA ILE A 191 12.41 2.13 -14.08
C ILE A 191 11.96 3.36 -13.26
N ASN A 192 11.63 3.18 -11.98
CA ASN A 192 11.24 4.30 -11.14
C ASN A 192 12.42 5.23 -10.82
N LEU A 193 13.61 4.69 -10.59
CA LEU A 193 14.83 5.46 -10.38
C LEU A 193 15.22 6.26 -11.63
N SER A 194 15.14 5.65 -12.82
CA SER A 194 15.39 6.36 -14.07
C SER A 194 14.36 7.47 -14.28
N ARG A 195 13.08 7.19 -14.06
CA ARG A 195 12.02 8.21 -14.12
C ARG A 195 12.28 9.38 -13.17
N VAL A 196 12.68 9.10 -11.92
CA VAL A 196 13.00 10.14 -10.94
C VAL A 196 14.25 10.93 -11.35
N SER A 197 15.27 10.26 -11.91
CA SER A 197 16.46 10.91 -12.45
C SER A 197 16.08 11.90 -13.56
N ASP A 198 15.29 11.45 -14.53
CA ASP A 198 14.81 12.26 -15.66
C ASP A 198 14.03 13.50 -15.16
N ILE A 199 13.11 13.32 -14.20
CA ILE A 199 12.35 14.43 -13.59
C ILE A 199 13.27 15.40 -12.85
N THR A 200 14.32 14.89 -12.20
CA THR A 200 15.25 15.71 -11.42
C THR A 200 16.10 16.60 -12.32
N GLU A 201 16.52 16.10 -13.49
CA GLU A 201 17.28 16.88 -14.47
C GLU A 201 16.45 18.04 -15.03
N ASP A 202 15.17 17.82 -15.30
CA ASP A 202 14.25 18.85 -15.83
C ASP A 202 13.42 19.58 -14.78
N LEU A 203 13.72 19.39 -13.49
CA LEU A 203 12.93 19.94 -12.39
C LEU A 203 12.82 21.47 -12.49
N ALA A 204 13.90 22.16 -12.85
CA ALA A 204 13.88 23.62 -13.00
C ALA A 204 12.88 24.08 -14.09
N SER A 205 12.85 23.36 -15.21
CA SER A 205 11.92 23.61 -16.32
C SER A 205 10.47 23.33 -15.89
N ILE A 206 10.23 22.21 -15.19
CA ILE A 206 8.90 21.88 -14.64
C ILE A 206 8.43 22.94 -13.64
N CYS A 207 9.30 23.37 -12.72
CA CYS A 207 8.96 24.39 -11.74
C CYS A 207 8.65 25.76 -12.37
N SER A 208 9.18 26.04 -13.57
CA SER A 208 8.94 27.29 -14.30
C SER A 208 7.53 27.41 -14.91
N GLU A 209 6.82 26.29 -15.06
CA GLU A 209 5.45 26.25 -15.56
C GLU A 209 4.43 26.70 -14.50
N PHE A 210 4.84 26.75 -13.22
CA PHE A 210 3.98 27.19 -12.12
C PHE A 210 3.92 28.72 -12.00
N PRO A 211 2.78 29.27 -11.51
CA PRO A 211 2.67 30.70 -11.23
C PRO A 211 3.70 31.16 -10.19
N ARG A 212 4.05 32.45 -10.23
CA ARG A 212 5.07 33.04 -9.34
C ARG A 212 4.72 32.95 -7.85
N SER A 213 3.44 32.89 -7.50
CA SER A 213 2.96 32.80 -6.12
C SER A 213 1.71 31.94 -6.03
N GLY A 214 1.52 31.32 -4.87
CA GLY A 214 0.31 30.55 -4.55
C GLY A 214 0.49 29.04 -4.66
N PRO A 215 -0.58 28.30 -4.29
CA PRO A 215 -0.63 26.86 -4.45
C PRO A 215 -0.72 26.44 -5.93
N VAL A 216 -0.25 25.22 -6.23
CA VAL A 216 -0.16 24.72 -7.61
C VAL A 216 -0.93 23.44 -7.80
N LEU A 217 -1.55 23.27 -8.97
CA LEU A 217 -2.24 22.03 -9.31
C LEU A 217 -1.22 21.00 -9.81
N THR A 218 -1.02 19.94 -9.06
CA THR A 218 -0.16 18.83 -9.48
C THR A 218 -0.77 17.49 -9.08
N GLU A 219 -0.54 16.49 -9.90
CA GLU A 219 -0.91 15.12 -9.55
C GLU A 219 -0.05 14.55 -8.42
N GLU A 220 1.24 14.84 -8.44
CA GLU A 220 2.20 14.36 -7.45
C GLU A 220 2.64 15.50 -6.52
N ALA A 221 2.18 15.48 -5.27
CA ALA A 221 2.48 16.52 -4.29
C ALA A 221 4.00 16.73 -4.05
N SER A 222 4.81 15.70 -4.30
CA SER A 222 6.27 15.77 -4.25
C SER A 222 6.85 16.76 -5.26
N ILE A 223 6.26 16.92 -6.45
CA ILE A 223 6.73 17.88 -7.46
C ILE A 223 6.49 19.31 -6.96
N ALA A 224 5.29 19.61 -6.43
CA ALA A 224 5.02 20.91 -5.83
C ALA A 224 6.01 21.20 -4.68
N GLN A 225 6.24 20.24 -3.80
CA GLN A 225 7.18 20.39 -2.69
C GLN A 225 8.62 20.62 -3.18
N ALA A 226 9.08 19.87 -4.18
CA ALA A 226 10.40 20.03 -4.79
C ALA A 226 10.57 21.42 -5.42
N CYS A 227 9.50 21.99 -5.96
CA CYS A 227 9.47 23.37 -6.46
C CYS A 227 9.27 24.45 -5.37
N GLY A 228 9.26 24.07 -4.08
CA GLY A 228 9.03 25.01 -2.98
C GLY A 228 7.59 25.55 -2.92
N ARG A 229 6.63 24.83 -3.48
CA ARG A 229 5.20 25.17 -3.54
C ARG A 229 4.37 24.23 -2.68
N SER A 230 3.19 24.70 -2.30
CA SER A 230 2.13 23.83 -1.76
C SER A 230 1.25 23.31 -2.89
N ALA A 231 0.91 22.02 -2.86
CA ALA A 231 -0.12 21.48 -3.75
C ALA A 231 -1.48 22.12 -3.40
N LEU A 232 -2.25 22.52 -4.41
CA LEU A 232 -3.58 23.10 -4.25
C LEU A 232 -4.54 22.08 -3.65
N ILE A 233 -4.54 20.86 -4.19
CA ILE A 233 -5.36 19.75 -3.74
C ILE A 233 -4.56 18.45 -3.80
N HIS A 234 -5.07 17.41 -3.14
CA HIS A 234 -4.64 16.04 -3.39
C HIS A 234 -5.67 15.34 -4.28
N PRO A 235 -5.39 15.09 -5.57
CA PRO A 235 -6.42 14.70 -6.55
C PRO A 235 -7.22 13.45 -6.17
N PHE A 236 -6.53 12.40 -5.72
CA PHE A 236 -7.19 11.18 -5.25
C PHE A 236 -8.17 11.43 -4.09
N ILE A 237 -7.79 12.23 -3.09
CA ILE A 237 -8.65 12.54 -1.94
C ILE A 237 -9.85 13.34 -2.40
N MET A 238 -9.62 14.38 -3.21
CA MET A 238 -10.67 15.21 -3.78
C MET A 238 -11.70 14.36 -4.54
N THR A 239 -11.24 13.57 -5.51
CA THR A 239 -12.10 12.70 -6.32
C THR A 239 -12.84 11.68 -5.45
N SER A 240 -12.17 11.08 -4.47
CA SER A 240 -12.81 10.12 -3.55
C SER A 240 -13.88 10.77 -2.68
N LEU A 241 -13.66 11.99 -2.17
CA LEU A 241 -14.65 12.72 -1.36
C LEU A 241 -15.85 13.14 -2.21
N SER A 242 -15.61 13.59 -3.45
CA SER A 242 -16.66 13.93 -4.42
C SER A 242 -17.54 12.72 -4.75
N GLN A 243 -16.93 11.58 -5.08
CA GLN A 243 -17.67 10.34 -5.36
C GLN A 243 -18.51 9.85 -4.17
N ARG A 244 -18.15 10.22 -2.94
CA ARG A 244 -18.87 9.88 -1.71
C ARG A 244 -19.92 10.93 -1.32
N GLY A 245 -20.06 12.02 -2.08
CA GLY A 245 -20.96 13.13 -1.77
C GLY A 245 -20.55 13.91 -0.51
N LEU A 246 -19.28 13.83 -0.10
CA LEU A 246 -18.75 14.54 1.08
C LEU A 246 -18.09 15.87 0.73
N TRP A 247 -17.90 16.14 -0.56
CA TRP A 247 -17.35 17.38 -1.07
C TRP A 247 -17.94 17.64 -2.46
N ASP A 248 -18.33 18.89 -2.74
CA ASP A 248 -18.80 19.29 -4.06
C ASP A 248 -17.61 19.74 -4.92
N ALA A 249 -17.43 19.11 -6.08
CA ALA A 249 -16.34 19.38 -6.99
C ALA A 249 -16.61 20.51 -7.98
N SER A 250 -17.86 20.96 -8.09
CA SER A 250 -18.33 21.79 -9.20
C SER A 250 -17.54 23.09 -9.35
N ASP A 251 -17.23 23.77 -8.24
CA ASP A 251 -16.45 25.03 -8.26
C ASP A 251 -15.03 24.80 -8.75
N PHE A 252 -14.38 23.73 -8.29
CA PHE A 252 -13.04 23.36 -8.71
C PHE A 252 -13.00 22.95 -10.19
N GLU A 253 -13.95 22.11 -10.62
CA GLU A 253 -14.07 21.67 -12.01
C GLU A 253 -14.28 22.86 -12.96
N THR A 254 -15.10 23.82 -12.54
CA THR A 254 -15.33 25.07 -13.27
C THR A 254 -14.06 25.91 -13.34
N ALA A 255 -13.35 26.10 -12.22
CA ALA A 255 -12.10 26.87 -12.18
C ALA A 255 -10.99 26.27 -13.06
N VAL A 256 -10.89 24.93 -13.14
CA VAL A 256 -9.97 24.26 -14.08
C VAL A 256 -10.43 24.49 -15.52
N ALA A 257 -11.71 24.28 -15.82
CA ALA A 257 -12.23 24.38 -17.19
C ALA A 257 -12.19 25.83 -17.74
N SER A 258 -12.33 26.83 -16.87
CA SER A 258 -12.26 28.25 -17.24
C SER A 258 -10.83 28.80 -17.31
N GLY A 259 -9.82 27.99 -16.96
CA GLY A 259 -8.42 28.44 -16.91
C GLY A 259 -8.09 29.38 -15.75
N GLU A 260 -8.93 29.46 -14.73
CA GLU A 260 -8.60 30.21 -13.50
C GLU A 260 -7.37 29.60 -12.81
N ILE A 261 -7.25 28.27 -12.90
CA ILE A 261 -6.02 27.55 -12.55
C ILE A 261 -5.14 27.50 -13.80
N SER A 262 -4.13 28.37 -13.85
CA SER A 262 -3.33 28.63 -15.06
C SER A 262 -2.57 27.41 -15.60
N THR A 263 -2.05 26.55 -14.71
CA THR A 263 -1.26 25.38 -15.10
C THR A 263 -1.47 24.22 -14.13
N ALA A 264 -1.59 23.01 -14.70
CA ALA A 264 -1.55 21.74 -13.99
C ALA A 264 -0.35 20.91 -14.44
N VAL A 265 0.34 20.25 -13.49
CA VAL A 265 1.40 19.28 -13.80
C VAL A 265 0.93 17.86 -13.47
N ILE A 266 0.79 17.03 -14.50
CA ILE A 266 0.19 15.68 -14.44
C ILE A 266 1.19 14.60 -14.87
N GLY A 267 0.94 13.35 -14.44
CA GLY A 267 1.83 12.20 -14.69
C GLY A 267 1.44 11.32 -15.88
N PHE A 268 0.66 11.85 -16.84
CA PHE A 268 0.18 11.12 -17.99
C PHE A 268 -0.02 12.04 -19.20
N ASP A 269 0.00 11.48 -20.42
CA ASP A 269 -0.28 12.23 -21.65
C ASP A 269 -1.78 12.56 -21.74
N PRO A 270 -2.19 13.85 -21.66
CA PRO A 270 -3.60 14.25 -21.65
C PRO A 270 -4.31 13.97 -22.99
N ARG A 271 -3.57 13.65 -24.05
CA ARG A 271 -4.11 13.38 -25.39
C ARG A 271 -4.53 11.92 -25.56
N GLN A 272 -4.03 11.03 -24.71
CA GLN A 272 -4.34 9.61 -24.73
C GLN A 272 -5.49 9.27 -23.78
N PRO A 273 -6.20 8.15 -24.01
CA PRO A 273 -7.16 7.64 -23.03
C PRO A 273 -6.50 7.40 -21.67
N VAL A 274 -7.00 8.10 -20.64
CA VAL A 274 -6.50 7.98 -19.27
C VAL A 274 -7.00 6.67 -18.66
N THR A 275 -6.09 5.88 -18.08
CA THR A 275 -6.39 4.56 -17.52
C THR A 275 -5.75 4.37 -16.15
N GLY A 276 -6.16 3.29 -15.46
CA GLY A 276 -5.57 2.88 -14.19
C GLY A 276 -5.69 3.93 -13.10
N ALA A 277 -4.63 4.10 -12.30
CA ALA A 277 -4.63 4.97 -11.13
C ALA A 277 -4.85 6.46 -11.45
N HIS A 278 -4.53 6.93 -12.66
CA HIS A 278 -4.77 8.32 -13.07
C HIS A 278 -6.26 8.63 -13.22
N LEU A 279 -7.06 7.64 -13.66
CA LEU A 279 -8.51 7.76 -13.77
C LEU A 279 -9.18 7.89 -12.40
N ASP A 280 -8.62 7.24 -11.37
CA ASP A 280 -9.11 7.32 -9.99
C ASP A 280 -8.70 8.63 -9.29
N ARG A 281 -7.77 9.40 -9.86
CA ARG A 281 -7.23 10.63 -9.27
C ARG A 281 -8.00 11.87 -9.68
N TRP A 282 -8.66 11.87 -10.83
CA TRP A 282 -9.31 13.06 -11.38
C TRP A 282 -10.75 12.77 -11.78
N THR A 283 -11.62 13.77 -11.62
CA THR A 283 -12.98 13.67 -12.12
C THR A 283 -13.01 13.75 -13.64
N LEU A 284 -14.06 13.18 -14.27
CA LEU A 284 -14.19 13.21 -15.73
C LEU A 284 -14.19 14.63 -16.31
N PRO A 285 -14.85 15.65 -15.69
CA PRO A 285 -14.77 17.03 -16.16
C PRO A 285 -13.33 17.57 -16.18
N VAL A 286 -12.53 17.29 -15.15
CA VAL A 286 -11.13 17.74 -15.06
C VAL A 286 -10.26 17.06 -16.12
N LEU A 287 -10.43 15.74 -16.31
CA LEU A 287 -9.72 15.01 -17.38
C LEU A 287 -10.06 15.58 -18.76
N SER A 288 -11.32 15.94 -18.98
CA SER A 288 -11.75 16.59 -20.22
C SER A 288 -11.10 17.97 -20.37
N ALA A 289 -11.04 18.77 -19.31
CA ALA A 289 -10.37 20.07 -19.33
C ALA A 289 -8.88 19.95 -19.64
N PHE A 290 -8.18 18.95 -19.08
CA PHE A 290 -6.76 18.71 -19.38
C PHE A 290 -6.53 18.39 -20.86
N ARG A 291 -7.39 17.55 -21.44
CA ARG A 291 -7.33 17.18 -22.85
C ARG A 291 -7.56 18.37 -23.79
N LEU A 292 -8.43 19.29 -23.39
CA LEU A 292 -8.84 20.46 -24.17
C LEU A 292 -7.96 21.69 -23.93
N ALA A 293 -7.01 21.63 -23.00
CA ALA A 293 -6.14 22.76 -22.70
C ALA A 293 -5.32 23.19 -23.92
N PRO A 294 -5.18 24.51 -24.17
CA PRO A 294 -4.54 25.04 -25.38
C PRO A 294 -3.05 24.76 -25.46
N LYS A 295 -2.35 24.70 -24.32
CA LYS A 295 -0.91 24.40 -24.26
C LYS A 295 -0.69 23.11 -23.46
N GLN A 296 0.02 22.17 -24.07
CA GLN A 296 0.42 20.90 -23.46
C GLN A 296 1.90 20.66 -23.74
N THR A 297 2.72 20.60 -22.70
CA THR A 297 4.17 20.45 -22.78
C THR A 297 4.60 19.15 -22.13
N ALA A 298 5.29 18.31 -22.90
CA ALA A 298 5.85 17.05 -22.41
C ALA A 298 7.22 17.28 -21.76
N TYR A 299 7.45 16.58 -20.64
CA TYR A 299 8.74 16.46 -19.99
C TYR A 299 9.15 14.98 -19.91
N PRO A 300 10.46 14.69 -19.78
CA PRO A 300 10.96 13.37 -19.44
C PRO A 300 10.32 12.78 -18.18
N GLY A 301 10.41 11.47 -18.03
CA GLY A 301 9.76 10.76 -16.92
C GLY A 301 8.22 10.73 -16.99
N GLY A 302 7.62 11.06 -18.14
CA GLY A 302 6.17 10.98 -18.37
C GLY A 302 5.37 12.10 -17.70
N VAL A 303 6.02 13.22 -17.37
CA VAL A 303 5.38 14.39 -16.77
C VAL A 303 4.89 15.34 -17.87
N TRP A 304 3.73 15.95 -17.66
CA TRP A 304 3.12 16.89 -18.59
C TRP A 304 2.69 18.16 -17.87
N ALA A 305 3.02 19.32 -18.42
CA ALA A 305 2.40 20.58 -18.04
C ALA A 305 1.25 20.89 -18.98
N VAL A 306 0.12 21.27 -18.41
CA VAL A 306 -1.13 21.55 -19.09
C VAL A 306 -1.56 22.95 -18.67
N SER A 307 -1.63 23.90 -19.61
CA SER A 307 -1.86 25.31 -19.32
C SER A 307 -3.01 25.90 -20.13
N TRP A 308 -3.68 26.88 -19.52
CA TRP A 308 -4.80 27.64 -20.09
C TRP A 308 -4.44 29.11 -20.27
#